data_AF-A0A645F9W1-F1
#
_entry.id   AF-A0A645F9W1-F1
#
_cell.length_a   1.000
_cell.length_b   1.000
_cell.length_c   1.000
_cell.angle_alpha   90.00
_cell.angle_beta   90.00
_cell.angle_gamma   90.00
#
_symmetry.space_group_name_H-M   'P 1'
#
loop_
_entity.id
_entity.type
_entity.pdbx_description
1 polymer ?
#
loop_
_entity_poly.entity_id
_entity_poly.type
_entity_poly.pdbx_seq_one_letter_code
_entity_poly.pdbx_strand_id
1 'polypeptide(L)'
;MQLQETEQNVFPLSKTRSIRGNRRLVREKTLQILVAYYVSNTETNVLFNHIFYRDFLLDEEKKEETSENQKLLSREEITEVLSDTLIDWKNEDIAFATSLMNHCLNNYELIISLIKEISENWEIDRIAPIDKTIIIMGATELINFPDIPIKATINEAIELSKKYSSEKSPAFINGLLEKIKKHFLEKGLINKSERGEK
;
A
#
# COMPACT_ATOMS: atom_id res chain seq x y z
N MET A 1 -36.73 -48.93 10.98
CA MET A 1 -36.86 -48.17 9.72
C MET A 1 -36.69 -46.70 10.11
N GLN A 2 -35.43 -46.24 10.20
CA GLN A 2 -34.84 -45.13 9.40
C GLN A 2 -35.72 -43.87 9.46
N LEU A 3 -35.29 -42.75 10.05
CA LEU A 3 -34.22 -41.89 9.53
C LEU A 3 -33.49 -41.15 10.67
N GLN A 4 -32.17 -41.27 10.74
CA GLN A 4 -31.29 -40.25 11.31
C GLN A 4 -30.64 -39.54 10.12
N GLU A 5 -31.20 -38.41 9.71
CA GLU A 5 -30.51 -37.50 8.80
C GLU A 5 -29.46 -36.75 9.63
N THR A 6 -28.25 -37.31 9.64
CA THR A 6 -27.07 -36.53 9.94
C THR A 6 -26.84 -35.59 8.76
N GLU A 7 -27.28 -34.33 8.87
CA GLU A 7 -26.73 -33.25 8.06
C GLU A 7 -25.24 -33.10 8.42
N GLN A 8 -24.42 -33.97 7.83
CA GLN A 8 -23.00 -33.69 7.68
C GLN A 8 -22.92 -32.45 6.79
N ASN A 9 -22.49 -31.34 7.39
CA ASN A 9 -22.02 -30.18 6.65
C ASN A 9 -20.83 -30.63 5.77
N VAL A 10 -21.11 -31.08 4.54
CA VAL A 10 -20.11 -31.57 3.58
C VAL A 10 -19.18 -30.43 3.12
N PHE A 11 -19.57 -29.18 3.38
CA PHE A 11 -18.74 -28.00 3.16
C PHE A 11 -18.81 -27.08 4.38
N PRO A 12 -17.80 -27.06 5.27
CA PRO A 12 -17.68 -25.97 6.22
C PRO A 12 -17.46 -24.70 5.39
N LEU A 13 -18.48 -23.87 5.24
CA LEU A 13 -18.30 -22.50 4.75
C LEU A 13 -17.17 -21.89 5.58
N SER A 14 -16.08 -21.48 4.91
CA SER A 14 -15.01 -20.73 5.53
C SER A 14 -15.67 -19.57 6.27
N LYS A 15 -15.56 -19.54 7.60
CA LYS A 15 -15.96 -18.35 8.36
C LYS A 15 -15.05 -17.24 7.84
N THR A 16 -15.54 -16.41 6.93
CA THR A 16 -14.78 -15.32 6.31
C THR A 16 -14.12 -14.54 7.43
N ARG A 17 -12.81 -14.73 7.60
CA ARG A 17 -12.04 -13.97 8.58
C ARG A 17 -11.96 -12.57 7.99
N SER A 18 -12.44 -11.58 8.73
CA SER A 18 -12.18 -10.17 8.43
C SER A 18 -11.08 -9.68 9.37
N ILE A 19 -10.16 -8.88 8.86
CA ILE A 19 -9.16 -8.18 9.66
C ILE A 19 -9.50 -6.70 9.73
N ARG A 20 -9.16 -6.07 10.84
CA ARG A 20 -9.29 -4.63 10.99
C ARG A 20 -8.16 -3.93 10.23
N GLY A 21 -8.50 -2.91 9.47
CA GLY A 21 -7.52 -1.99 8.90
C GLY A 21 -6.63 -1.37 9.97
N ASN A 22 -5.38 -1.11 9.60
CA ASN A 22 -4.44 -0.36 10.42
C ASN A 22 -3.51 0.46 9.51
N ARG A 23 -2.79 1.42 10.09
CA ARG A 23 -1.88 2.30 9.34
C ARG A 23 -0.78 1.56 8.58
N ARG A 24 -0.34 0.39 9.06
CA ARG A 24 0.66 -0.44 8.38
C ARG A 24 0.10 -1.06 7.10
N LEU A 25 -1.11 -1.61 7.16
CA LEU A 25 -1.85 -2.13 6.00
C LEU A 25 -2.18 -1.01 5.01
N VAL A 26 -2.54 0.20 5.49
CA VAL A 26 -2.74 1.35 4.61
C VAL A 26 -1.49 1.64 3.80
N ARG A 27 -0.32 1.76 4.46
CA ARG A 27 0.95 2.00 3.74
C ARG A 27 1.25 0.90 2.73
N GLU A 28 1.00 -0.35 3.09
CA GLU A 28 1.18 -1.48 2.18
C GLU A 28 0.31 -1.36 0.92
N LYS A 29 -0.97 -0.99 1.07
CA LYS A 29 -1.87 -0.77 -0.07
C LYS A 29 -1.49 0.46 -0.87
N THR A 30 -1.10 1.56 -0.22
CA THR A 30 -0.61 2.76 -0.90
C THR A 30 0.66 2.46 -1.70
N LEU A 31 1.58 1.65 -1.18
CA LEU A 31 2.77 1.20 -1.91
C LEU A 31 2.38 0.45 -3.19
N GLN A 32 1.46 -0.51 -3.09
CA GLN A 32 0.98 -1.28 -4.24
C GLN A 32 0.36 -0.37 -5.31
N ILE A 33 -0.48 0.59 -4.89
CA ILE A 33 -1.12 1.56 -5.79
C ILE A 33 -0.08 2.45 -6.49
N LEU A 34 0.88 3.00 -5.74
CA LEU A 34 1.90 3.88 -6.30
C LEU A 34 2.84 3.13 -7.25
N VAL A 35 3.26 1.91 -6.89
CA VAL A 35 4.09 1.08 -7.78
C VAL A 35 3.32 0.75 -9.05
N ALA A 36 2.05 0.35 -8.94
CA ALA A 36 1.21 0.10 -10.11
C ALA A 36 1.09 1.35 -10.98
N TYR A 37 0.79 2.51 -10.38
CA TYR A 37 0.73 3.80 -11.07
C TYR A 37 2.01 4.11 -11.85
N TYR A 38 3.19 3.97 -11.24
CA TYR A 38 4.46 4.27 -11.91
C TYR A 38 4.81 3.27 -13.03
N VAL A 39 4.27 2.05 -12.99
CA VAL A 39 4.53 1.03 -14.02
C VAL A 39 3.52 1.09 -15.16
N SER A 40 2.23 1.27 -14.85
CA SER A 40 1.15 1.20 -15.83
C SER A 40 0.63 2.55 -16.31
N ASN A 41 0.97 3.64 -15.60
CA ASN A 41 0.44 4.99 -15.84
C ASN A 41 -1.09 5.05 -15.85
N THR A 42 -1.74 4.14 -15.10
CA THR A 42 -3.19 4.08 -14.94
C THR A 42 -3.65 5.12 -13.93
N GLU A 43 -4.85 5.67 -14.09
CA GLU A 43 -5.39 6.64 -13.13
C GLU A 43 -5.43 6.10 -11.70
N THR A 44 -5.02 6.92 -10.75
CA THR A 44 -4.91 6.51 -9.34
C THR A 44 -6.26 6.16 -8.71
N ASN A 45 -7.36 6.77 -9.15
CA ASN A 45 -8.70 6.44 -8.67
C ASN A 45 -9.10 5.01 -9.02
N VAL A 46 -8.81 4.60 -10.25
CA VAL A 46 -9.07 3.24 -10.76
C VAL A 46 -8.22 2.24 -9.96
N LEU A 47 -6.93 2.51 -9.81
CA LEU A 47 -6.03 1.68 -9.01
C LEU A 47 -6.42 1.63 -7.52
N PHE A 48 -6.87 2.74 -6.96
CA PHE A 48 -7.32 2.81 -5.57
C PHE A 48 -8.54 1.90 -5.37
N ASN A 49 -9.54 1.95 -6.25
CA ASN A 49 -10.69 1.07 -6.16
C ASN A 49 -10.30 -0.41 -6.30
N HIS A 50 -9.50 -0.74 -7.32
CA HIS A 50 -9.07 -2.13 -7.55
C HIS A 50 -8.15 -2.68 -6.46
N ILE A 51 -7.25 -1.89 -5.88
CA ILE A 51 -6.22 -2.40 -4.94
C ILE A 51 -6.64 -2.21 -3.48
N PHE A 52 -7.26 -1.07 -3.16
CA PHE A 52 -7.63 -0.72 -1.79
C PHE A 52 -8.96 -1.35 -1.38
N TYR A 53 -9.98 -1.20 -2.22
CA TYR A 53 -11.31 -1.80 -2.00
C TYR A 53 -11.43 -3.20 -2.58
N ARG A 54 -10.45 -3.64 -3.39
CA ARG A 54 -10.51 -4.92 -4.13
C ARG A 54 -11.75 -4.99 -5.01
N ASP A 55 -12.12 -3.84 -5.57
CA ASP A 55 -13.24 -3.73 -6.46
C ASP A 55 -12.82 -4.26 -7.83
N PHE A 56 -12.81 -5.59 -8.00
CA PHE A 56 -12.49 -6.25 -9.27
C PHE A 56 -13.71 -6.33 -10.19
N LEU A 57 -14.66 -5.40 -10.11
CA LEU A 57 -15.78 -5.33 -11.03
C LEU A 57 -15.25 -5.15 -12.46
N LEU A 58 -15.09 -6.29 -13.14
CA LEU A 58 -14.98 -6.43 -14.57
C LEU A 58 -16.27 -5.85 -15.16
N ASP A 59 -16.15 -4.64 -15.73
CA ASP A 59 -17.14 -3.97 -16.57
C ASP A 59 -18.62 -4.21 -16.18
N GLU A 60 -19.17 -3.31 -15.37
CA GLU A 60 -20.63 -3.17 -15.25
C GLU A 60 -21.32 -2.70 -16.56
N GLU A 61 -20.58 -2.53 -17.66
CA GLU A 61 -21.15 -2.23 -18.99
C GLU A 61 -21.84 -3.43 -19.67
N LYS A 62 -21.98 -4.58 -18.99
CA LYS A 62 -22.97 -5.62 -19.35
C LYS A 62 -24.04 -5.82 -18.28
N LYS A 63 -24.59 -4.73 -17.77
CA LYS A 63 -25.91 -4.73 -17.12
C LYS A 63 -26.99 -4.31 -18.12
N GLU A 64 -27.19 -5.13 -19.14
CA GLU A 64 -28.48 -5.24 -19.81
C GLU A 64 -28.56 -6.60 -20.51
N GLU A 65 -29.58 -7.36 -20.12
CA GLU A 65 -30.04 -8.62 -20.72
C GLU A 65 -29.10 -9.83 -20.67
N THR A 66 -29.14 -10.60 -19.58
CA THR A 66 -29.71 -11.95 -19.65
C THR A 66 -29.96 -12.53 -18.26
N SER A 67 -31.21 -12.90 -18.04
CA SER A 67 -31.65 -13.87 -17.05
C SER A 67 -30.80 -15.16 -17.15
N GLU A 68 -30.56 -15.79 -15.99
CA GLU A 68 -30.10 -17.18 -15.86
C GLU A 68 -28.74 -17.51 -16.49
N ASN A 69 -27.67 -17.00 -15.91
CA ASN A 69 -26.47 -17.81 -15.71
C ASN A 69 -25.73 -17.31 -14.47
N GLN A 70 -25.85 -18.05 -13.38
CA GLN A 70 -24.93 -17.92 -12.26
C GLN A 70 -23.55 -18.27 -12.79
N LYS A 71 -22.75 -17.27 -13.17
CA LYS A 71 -21.34 -17.47 -13.52
C LYS A 71 -20.67 -18.07 -12.28
N LEU A 72 -20.48 -19.39 -12.31
CA LEU A 72 -19.65 -20.08 -11.33
C LEU A 72 -18.23 -19.53 -11.54
N LEU A 73 -17.73 -18.83 -10.53
CA LEU A 73 -16.36 -18.33 -10.51
C LEU A 73 -15.41 -19.51 -10.83
N SER A 74 -14.43 -19.28 -11.70
CA SER A 74 -13.39 -20.27 -12.00
C SER A 74 -12.61 -20.61 -10.73
N ARG A 75 -11.93 -21.75 -10.70
CA ARG A 75 -11.20 -22.17 -9.50
C ARG A 75 -10.11 -21.18 -9.14
N GLU A 76 -9.53 -20.52 -10.13
CA GLU A 76 -8.53 -19.45 -10.00
C GLU A 76 -9.17 -18.15 -9.49
N GLU A 77 -10.32 -17.71 -10.03
CA GLU A 77 -11.08 -16.55 -9.53
C GLU A 77 -11.59 -16.80 -8.09
N ILE A 78 -12.03 -18.02 -7.79
CA ILE A 78 -12.39 -18.45 -6.43
C ILE A 78 -11.16 -18.46 -5.53
N THR A 79 -10.00 -18.96 -6.00
CA THR A 79 -8.79 -19.01 -5.17
C THR A 79 -8.26 -17.61 -4.92
N GLU A 80 -8.38 -16.69 -5.87
CA GLU A 80 -8.07 -15.27 -5.73
C GLU A 80 -9.02 -14.58 -4.75
N VAL A 81 -10.33 -14.79 -4.89
CA VAL A 81 -11.38 -14.29 -3.97
C VAL A 81 -11.26 -14.90 -2.56
N LEU A 82 -10.91 -16.18 -2.45
CA LEU A 82 -10.73 -16.91 -1.19
C LEU A 82 -9.35 -16.68 -0.55
N SER A 83 -8.39 -16.13 -1.29
CA SER A 83 -7.07 -15.78 -0.75
C SER A 83 -7.12 -14.59 0.22
N ASP A 84 -8.23 -13.86 0.23
CA ASP A 84 -8.32 -12.56 0.87
C ASP A 84 -9.30 -12.51 2.04
N THR A 85 -8.70 -12.41 3.23
CA THR A 85 -9.37 -11.89 4.42
C THR A 85 -9.85 -10.46 4.12
N LEU A 86 -11.16 -10.21 4.25
CA LEU A 86 -11.73 -8.86 4.07
C LEU A 86 -11.09 -7.89 5.06
N ILE A 87 -10.76 -6.67 4.61
CA ILE A 87 -10.22 -5.63 5.48
C ILE A 87 -11.31 -4.62 5.78
N ASP A 88 -11.65 -4.47 7.06
CA ASP A 88 -12.59 -3.46 7.53
C ASP A 88 -11.84 -2.14 7.76
N TRP A 89 -12.01 -1.19 6.83
CA TRP A 89 -11.34 0.11 6.84
C TRP A 89 -12.16 1.17 7.57
N LYS A 90 -11.51 1.91 8.47
CA LYS A 90 -12.12 3.12 9.01
C LYS A 90 -12.00 4.27 8.02
N ASN A 91 -12.91 5.24 8.13
CA ASN A 91 -12.82 6.50 7.38
C ASN A 91 -11.47 7.22 7.57
N GLU A 92 -10.90 7.18 8.78
CA GLU A 92 -9.57 7.75 9.07
C GLU A 92 -8.44 7.04 8.31
N ASP A 93 -8.54 5.72 8.13
CA ASP A 93 -7.55 4.92 7.40
C ASP A 93 -7.64 5.19 5.89
N ILE A 94 -8.86 5.33 5.36
CA ILE A 94 -9.12 5.72 3.97
C ILE A 94 -8.61 7.15 3.70
N ALA A 95 -8.90 8.09 4.60
CA ALA A 95 -8.43 9.47 4.51
C ALA A 95 -6.90 9.53 4.54
N PHE A 96 -6.26 8.73 5.42
CA PHE A 96 -4.81 8.62 5.45
C PHE A 96 -4.25 8.04 4.15
N ALA A 97 -4.84 6.97 3.62
CA ALA A 97 -4.41 6.35 2.36
C ALA A 97 -4.42 7.36 1.21
N THR A 98 -5.53 8.08 1.08
CA THR A 98 -5.76 9.10 0.04
C THR A 98 -4.79 10.26 0.18
N SER A 99 -4.64 10.78 1.41
CA SER A 99 -3.71 11.87 1.71
C SER A 99 -2.26 11.48 1.40
N LEU A 100 -1.83 10.29 1.85
CA LEU A 100 -0.47 9.80 1.64
C LEU A 100 -0.18 9.65 0.15
N MET A 101 -1.10 9.04 -0.62
CA MET A 101 -0.98 8.89 -2.05
C MET A 101 -0.84 10.25 -2.76
N ASN A 102 -1.75 11.20 -2.48
CA ASN A 102 -1.73 12.51 -3.11
C ASN A 102 -0.46 13.30 -2.80
N HIS A 103 -0.01 13.28 -1.53
CA HIS A 103 1.24 13.91 -1.16
C HIS A 103 2.46 13.25 -1.83
N CYS A 104 2.46 11.92 -1.99
CA CYS A 104 3.56 11.24 -2.69
C CYS A 104 3.66 11.67 -4.15
N LEU A 105 2.53 11.80 -4.85
CA LEU A 105 2.49 12.28 -6.23
C LEU A 105 2.96 13.73 -6.33
N ASN A 106 2.47 14.60 -5.44
CA ASN A 106 2.84 16.03 -5.43
C ASN A 106 4.33 16.25 -5.11
N ASN A 107 4.91 15.43 -4.23
CA ASN A 107 6.30 15.55 -3.82
C ASN A 107 7.26 14.75 -4.69
N TYR A 108 6.77 14.00 -5.69
CA TYR A 108 7.58 13.07 -6.48
C TYR A 108 8.83 13.74 -7.04
N GLU A 109 8.66 14.83 -7.80
CA GLU A 109 9.76 15.55 -8.44
C GLU A 109 10.76 16.13 -7.44
N LEU A 110 10.25 16.66 -6.32
CA LEU A 110 11.08 17.21 -5.25
C LEU A 110 11.96 16.13 -4.61
N ILE A 111 11.37 14.98 -4.28
CA ILE A 111 12.09 13.89 -3.62
C ILE A 111 13.05 13.21 -4.59
N ILE A 112 12.66 12.98 -5.85
CA ILE A 112 13.55 12.39 -6.87
C ILE A 112 14.74 13.30 -7.15
N SER A 113 14.52 14.61 -7.26
CA SER A 113 15.60 15.59 -7.42
C SER A 113 16.56 15.57 -6.23
N LEU A 114 16.01 15.49 -5.01
CA LEU A 114 16.82 15.39 -3.79
C LEU A 114 17.62 14.08 -3.72
N ILE A 115 17.02 12.95 -4.11
CA ILE A 115 17.75 11.66 -4.17
C ILE A 115 18.93 11.79 -5.13
N LYS A 116 18.74 12.41 -6.31
CA LYS A 116 19.77 12.63 -7.34
C LYS A 116 20.95 13.44 -6.79
N GLU A 117 20.64 14.50 -6.05
CA GLU A 117 21.64 15.35 -5.40
C GLU A 117 22.43 14.59 -4.33
N ILE A 118 21.73 13.82 -3.48
CA ILE A 118 22.35 13.08 -2.36
C ILE A 118 23.16 11.86 -2.84
N SER A 119 22.80 11.28 -3.98
CA SER A 119 23.37 10.01 -4.45
C SER A 119 24.64 10.16 -5.29
N GLU A 120 25.29 11.34 -5.39
CA GLU A 120 26.58 11.56 -6.08
C GLU A 120 26.71 10.75 -7.39
N ASN A 121 25.83 11.01 -8.38
CA ASN A 121 25.79 10.33 -9.69
C ASN A 121 25.44 8.82 -9.68
N TRP A 122 24.93 8.25 -8.59
CA TRP A 122 24.26 6.96 -8.72
C TRP A 122 23.07 7.10 -9.67
N GLU A 123 23.01 6.25 -10.69
CA GLU A 123 21.87 6.22 -11.61
C GLU A 123 20.63 5.83 -10.81
N ILE A 124 19.79 6.82 -10.47
CA ILE A 124 18.45 6.63 -9.91
C ILE A 124 17.65 5.58 -10.70
N ASP A 125 17.97 5.42 -11.97
CA ASP A 125 17.38 4.45 -12.88
C ASP A 125 17.72 3.00 -12.52
N ARG A 126 18.77 2.76 -11.73
CA ARG A 126 19.13 1.45 -11.18
C ARG A 126 18.45 1.11 -9.87
N ILE A 127 17.78 2.09 -9.23
CA ILE A 127 17.00 1.83 -8.02
C ILE A 127 15.71 1.13 -8.45
N ALA A 128 15.42 -0.02 -7.84
CA ALA A 128 14.20 -0.76 -8.10
C ALA A 128 12.96 0.15 -7.92
N PRO A 129 11.93 0.06 -8.78
CA PRO A 129 10.72 0.89 -8.66
C PRO A 129 10.06 0.82 -7.29
N ILE A 130 10.08 -0.36 -6.65
CA ILE A 130 9.57 -0.58 -5.30
C ILE A 130 10.39 0.21 -4.27
N ASP A 131 11.72 0.11 -4.29
CA ASP A 131 12.60 0.84 -3.36
C ASP A 131 12.42 2.35 -3.49
N LYS A 132 12.39 2.84 -4.74
CA LYS A 132 12.15 4.25 -5.07
C LYS A 132 10.83 4.73 -4.47
N THR A 133 9.76 3.95 -4.62
CA THR A 133 8.44 4.28 -4.09
C THR A 133 8.43 4.28 -2.56
N ILE A 134 9.08 3.31 -1.91
CA ILE A 134 9.21 3.26 -0.44
C ILE A 134 9.93 4.51 0.08
N ILE A 135 11.01 4.94 -0.59
CA ILE A 135 11.75 6.15 -0.21
C ILE A 135 10.86 7.40 -0.36
N ILE A 136 10.12 7.52 -1.47
CA ILE A 136 9.18 8.63 -1.70
C ILE A 136 8.11 8.68 -0.63
N MET A 137 7.52 7.53 -0.28
CA MET A 137 6.53 7.43 0.78
C MET A 137 7.10 7.84 2.13
N GLY A 138 8.27 7.31 2.49
CA GLY A 138 8.95 7.66 3.74
C GLY A 138 9.28 9.16 3.82
N ALA A 139 9.86 9.72 2.76
CA ALA A 139 10.20 11.14 2.69
C ALA A 139 8.96 12.05 2.72
N THR A 140 7.88 11.67 2.04
CA THR A 140 6.59 12.38 2.08
C THR A 140 6.01 12.37 3.49
N GLU A 141 6.03 11.21 4.14
CA GLU A 141 5.55 11.07 5.50
C GLU A 141 6.39 11.89 6.50
N LEU A 142 7.68 12.12 6.20
CA LEU A 142 8.53 13.01 7.00
C LEU A 142 8.06 14.46 7.02
N ILE A 143 7.50 14.98 5.92
CA ILE A 143 7.19 16.42 5.79
C ILE A 143 5.69 16.72 5.88
N ASN A 144 4.81 15.79 5.51
CA ASN A 144 3.36 16.05 5.44
C ASN A 144 2.55 15.47 6.61
N PHE A 145 3.13 14.60 7.44
CA PHE A 145 2.40 13.90 8.50
C PHE A 145 3.03 14.17 9.87
N PRO A 146 2.68 15.32 10.49
CA PRO A 146 3.29 15.75 11.74
C PRO A 146 2.89 14.90 12.95
N ASP A 147 1.75 14.20 12.84
CA ASP A 147 1.21 13.28 13.83
C ASP A 147 2.00 11.96 13.93
N ILE A 148 2.86 11.66 12.96
CA ILE A 148 3.62 10.41 12.90
C ILE A 148 5.10 10.68 13.22
N PRO A 149 5.65 10.13 14.32
CA PRO A 149 7.03 10.36 14.72
C PRO A 149 8.05 9.98 13.65
N ILE A 150 9.16 10.74 13.56
CA ILE A 150 10.22 10.53 12.56
C ILE A 150 10.70 9.07 12.54
N LYS A 151 11.00 8.53 13.74
CA LYS A 151 11.49 7.16 13.89
C LYS A 151 10.46 6.11 13.43
N ALA A 152 9.17 6.36 13.66
CA ALA A 152 8.12 5.46 13.22
C ALA A 152 8.03 5.43 11.69
N THR A 153 8.04 6.60 11.04
CA THR A 153 8.06 6.71 9.57
C THR A 153 9.22 5.92 8.94
N ILE A 154 10.44 6.11 9.44
CA ILE A 154 11.62 5.42 8.90
C ILE A 154 11.52 3.91 9.13
N ASN A 155 11.11 3.47 10.32
CA ASN A 155 10.94 2.06 10.62
C ASN A 155 9.90 1.39 9.70
N GLU A 156 8.76 2.04 9.45
CA GLU A 156 7.72 1.49 8.57
C GLU A 156 8.22 1.36 7.12
N ALA A 157 9.01 2.31 6.63
CA ALA A 157 9.64 2.20 5.31
C ALA A 157 10.62 1.02 5.23
N ILE A 158 11.43 0.81 6.27
CA ILE A 158 12.34 -0.34 6.37
C ILE A 158 11.55 -1.65 6.39
N GLU A 159 10.48 -1.72 7.16
CA GLU A 159 9.63 -2.91 7.25
C GLU A 159 8.96 -3.26 5.91
N LEU A 160 8.50 -2.26 5.15
CA LEU A 160 8.01 -2.46 3.79
C LEU A 160 9.10 -3.02 2.88
N SER A 161 10.32 -2.51 2.97
CA SER A 161 11.42 -2.99 2.12
C SER A 161 11.81 -4.44 2.38
N LYS A 162 11.74 -4.89 3.64
CA LYS A 162 11.96 -6.30 4.01
C LYS A 162 10.92 -7.23 3.39
N LYS A 163 9.68 -6.73 3.23
CA LYS A 163 8.56 -7.53 2.71
C LYS A 163 8.53 -7.55 1.18
N TYR A 164 8.88 -6.45 0.52
CA TYR A 164 8.64 -6.25 -0.92
C TYR A 164 9.89 -6.14 -1.78
N SER A 165 11.08 -6.08 -1.18
CA SER A 165 12.31 -5.81 -1.92
C SER A 165 13.43 -6.80 -1.57
N SER A 166 14.64 -6.50 -2.03
CA SER A 166 15.82 -7.36 -1.85
C SER A 166 16.36 -7.31 -0.43
N GLU A 167 17.17 -8.31 -0.05
CA GLU A 167 17.82 -8.39 1.27
C GLU A 167 18.71 -7.18 1.59
N LYS A 168 19.22 -6.48 0.58
CA LYS A 168 20.08 -5.29 0.75
C LYS A 168 19.29 -3.99 0.87
N SER A 169 18.03 -3.98 0.44
CA SER A 169 17.18 -2.80 0.39
C SER A 169 16.89 -2.15 1.76
N PRO A 170 16.69 -2.89 2.86
CA PRO A 170 16.47 -2.30 4.19
C PRO A 170 17.59 -1.36 4.65
N ALA A 171 18.84 -1.76 4.47
CA ALA A 171 20.00 -0.95 4.85
C ALA A 171 20.16 0.26 3.93
N PHE A 172 19.94 0.08 2.62
CA PHE A 172 20.00 1.14 1.62
C PHE A 172 18.95 2.22 1.87
N ILE A 173 17.67 1.82 2.03
CA ILE A 173 16.55 2.73 2.26
C ILE A 173 16.74 3.49 3.56
N ASN A 174 17.16 2.83 4.64
CA ASN A 174 17.46 3.49 5.90
C ASN A 174 18.54 4.57 5.71
N GLY A 175 19.66 4.23 5.06
CA GLY A 175 20.74 5.18 4.82
C GLY A 175 20.32 6.40 4.00
N LEU A 176 19.48 6.20 2.98
CA LEU A 176 19.01 7.29 2.14
C LEU A 176 17.96 8.16 2.85
N LEU A 177 17.01 7.56 3.56
CA LEU A 177 16.02 8.30 4.36
C LEU A 177 16.66 9.11 5.48
N GLU A 178 17.73 8.61 6.10
CA GLU A 178 18.51 9.36 7.10
C GLU A 178 19.17 10.62 6.49
N LYS A 179 19.72 10.53 5.28
CA LYS A 179 20.26 11.69 4.56
C LYS A 179 19.16 12.68 4.16
N ILE A 180 18.04 12.19 3.65
CA ILE A 180 16.87 13.02 3.29
C ILE A 180 16.32 13.74 4.53
N LYS A 181 16.16 13.02 5.65
CA LYS A 181 15.74 13.59 6.93
C LYS A 181 16.65 14.74 7.34
N LYS A 182 17.98 14.54 7.28
CA LYS A 182 18.95 15.58 7.62
C LYS A 182 18.75 16.83 6.75
N HIS A 183 18.60 16.65 5.43
CA HIS A 183 18.34 17.76 4.50
C HIS A 183 17.03 18.50 4.83
N PHE A 184 15.95 17.77 5.15
CA PHE A 184 14.68 18.39 5.51
C PHE A 184 14.72 19.12 6.86
N LEU A 185 15.48 18.63 7.84
CA LEU A 185 15.72 19.33 9.11
C LEU A 185 16.50 20.64 8.88
N GLU A 186 17.55 20.61 8.05
CA GLU A 186 18.35 21.80 7.71
C GLU A 186 17.51 22.88 7.01
N LYS A 187 16.51 22.48 6.21
CA LYS A 187 15.57 23.40 5.54
C LYS A 187 14.35 23.77 6.39
N GLY A 188 14.20 23.24 7.60
CA GLY A 188 13.03 23.50 8.45
C GLY A 188 11.71 22.98 7.87
N LEU A 189 11.75 21.91 7.07
CA LEU A 189 10.57 21.32 6.43
C LEU A 189 9.86 20.29 7.30
N ILE A 190 10.52 19.80 8.36
CA ILE A 190 9.96 18.79 9.26
C ILE A 190 9.35 19.47 10.49
N ASN A 191 8.04 19.34 10.63
CA ASN A 191 7.27 19.85 11.78
C ASN A 191 6.79 18.70 12.67
N LYS A 192 7.69 17.82 13.14
CA LYS A 192 7.32 16.68 14.01
C LYS A 192 8.36 16.28 15.05
N SER A 193 7.90 15.55 16.07
CA SER A 193 8.72 15.04 17.17
C SER A 193 9.61 13.86 16.76
N GLU A 194 10.81 13.78 17.37
CA GLU A 194 11.78 12.70 17.10
C GLU A 194 11.35 11.35 17.70
N ARG A 195 10.60 11.37 18.80
CA ARG A 195 10.08 10.19 19.51
C ARG A 195 8.60 10.42 19.77
N GLY A 196 7.78 9.41 19.46
CA GLY A 196 6.39 9.40 19.93
C GLY A 196 6.42 9.60 21.43
N GLU A 197 5.81 10.68 21.89
CA GLU A 197 5.74 10.97 23.32
C GLU A 197 5.08 9.76 24.01
N LYS A 198 5.73 9.32 25.10
CA LYS A 198 5.30 8.16 25.90
C LYS A 198 4.02 8.45 26.66
#